data_AF-A0A7V4J5Z8-F1
#
_entry.id   AF-A0A7V4J5Z8-F1
#
_cell.length_a   1.000
_cell.length_b   1.000
_cell.length_c   1.000
_cell.angle_alpha   90.00
_cell.angle_beta   90.00
_cell.angle_gamma   90.00
#
_symmetry.space_group_name_H-M   'P 1'
#
loop_
_entity.id
_entity.type
_entity.pdbx_description
1 polymer ?
#
loop_
_entity_poly.entity_id
_entity_poly.type
_entity_poly.pdbx_seq_one_letter_code
_entity_poly.pdbx_strand_id
1 'polypeptide(L)'
;MKRCLLTIPATIALIAALLAGSGHTLARPLQQSGGAPTVVSYQGQVRVGGQPYTGTGYFKFAVVDAGGATSFWSNDGTSAGGSEPTAAISLPVTNGLFSVLLGDTSLAGMTQPLAATVFADSERYVRVWFSADSVAYTRLAPDR
;
A
#
# COMPACT_ATOMS: atom_id res chain seq x y z
N MET A 1 23.96 54.92 72.72
CA MET A 1 25.10 54.16 72.14
C MET A 1 24.65 52.71 72.05
N LYS A 2 24.52 52.00 70.92
CA LYS A 2 24.75 52.20 69.49
C LYS A 2 23.67 51.40 68.73
N ARG A 3 23.21 51.98 67.61
CA ARG A 3 22.26 51.50 66.57
C ARG A 3 22.68 50.11 66.04
N CYS A 4 21.84 49.08 65.85
CA CYS A 4 20.60 48.89 65.07
C CYS A 4 20.79 48.88 63.53
N LEU A 5 20.39 47.75 62.91
CA LEU A 5 20.18 47.44 61.47
C LEU A 5 21.48 47.30 60.63
N LEU A 6 21.62 46.45 59.61
CA LEU A 6 20.65 45.84 58.68
C LEU A 6 21.35 44.66 57.95
N THR A 7 20.79 43.45 57.96
CA THR A 7 21.18 42.35 57.06
C THR A 7 20.39 42.47 55.75
N ILE A 8 21.07 42.38 54.62
CA ILE A 8 20.53 42.53 53.26
C ILE A 8 20.00 41.18 52.78
N PRO A 9 18.70 41.00 52.50
CA PRO A 9 18.26 39.90 51.64
C PRO A 9 18.23 40.38 50.18
N ALA A 10 19.18 39.89 49.39
CA ALA A 10 19.20 40.05 47.95
C ALA A 10 18.01 39.29 47.34
N THR A 11 16.90 39.99 47.11
CA THR A 11 15.74 39.48 46.39
C THR A 11 15.99 39.71 44.90
N ILE A 12 16.33 38.64 44.18
CA ILE A 12 16.48 38.62 42.73
C ILE A 12 15.08 38.75 42.14
N ALA A 13 14.77 39.94 41.61
CA ALA A 13 13.51 40.21 40.92
C ALA A 13 13.54 39.57 39.53
N LEU A 14 12.62 38.65 39.32
CA LEU A 14 12.32 37.91 38.11
C LEU A 14 12.02 38.85 36.93
N ILE A 15 12.78 38.72 35.85
CA ILE A 15 12.56 39.43 34.58
C ILE A 15 11.32 38.83 33.90
N ALA A 16 10.25 39.62 33.79
CA ALA A 16 9.08 39.30 32.99
C ALA A 16 9.41 39.52 31.49
N ALA A 17 9.82 38.46 30.81
CA ALA A 17 9.94 38.46 29.35
C ALA A 17 8.59 38.09 28.71
N LEU A 18 7.97 39.09 28.10
CA LEU A 18 6.76 38.99 27.30
C LEU A 18 7.07 38.21 26.01
N LEU A 19 6.75 36.92 25.94
CA LEU A 19 6.75 36.17 24.70
C LEU A 19 5.33 36.18 24.13
N ALA A 20 5.15 36.97 23.07
CA ALA A 20 3.98 36.92 22.22
C ALA A 20 3.83 35.50 21.65
N GLY A 21 2.83 34.76 22.12
CA GLY A 21 2.44 33.50 21.52
C GLY A 21 1.79 33.76 20.16
N SER A 22 2.58 33.77 19.09
CA SER A 22 2.08 33.59 17.74
C SER A 22 1.53 32.16 17.65
N GLY A 23 0.21 32.02 17.85
CA GLY A 23 -0.50 30.78 17.61
C GLY A 23 -0.39 30.41 16.14
N HIS A 24 0.60 29.59 15.80
CA HIS A 24 0.61 28.88 14.53
C HIS A 24 -0.51 27.84 14.62
N THR A 25 -1.69 28.18 14.12
CA THR A 25 -2.69 27.18 13.77
C THR A 25 -2.06 26.26 12.75
N LEU A 26 -1.60 25.08 13.19
CA LEU A 26 -1.28 23.99 12.30
C LEU A 26 -2.58 23.68 11.56
N ALA A 27 -2.70 24.13 10.31
CA ALA A 27 -3.75 23.68 9.43
C ALA A 27 -3.59 22.16 9.29
N ARG A 28 -4.38 21.37 10.03
CA ARG A 28 -4.53 19.95 9.74
C ARG A 28 -5.11 19.87 8.35
N PRO A 29 -4.40 19.31 7.35
CA PRO A 29 -5.05 19.04 6.07
C PRO A 29 -6.27 18.19 6.39
N LEU A 30 -7.43 18.59 5.86
CA LEU A 30 -8.55 17.68 5.75
C LEU A 30 -8.02 16.52 4.91
N GLN A 31 -7.80 15.36 5.54
CA GLN A 31 -7.56 14.12 4.81
C GLN A 31 -8.80 13.93 3.95
N GLN A 32 -8.67 14.27 2.68
CA GLN A 32 -9.72 14.14 1.69
C GLN A 32 -10.01 12.65 1.60
N SER A 33 -11.03 12.18 2.31
CA SER A 33 -11.55 10.82 2.16
C SER A 33 -12.37 10.73 0.88
N GLY A 34 -11.80 11.16 -0.25
CA GLY A 34 -12.22 10.61 -1.52
C GLY A 34 -11.98 9.11 -1.39
N GLY A 35 -13.04 8.30 -1.44
CA GLY A 35 -12.92 6.87 -1.25
C GLY A 35 -11.83 6.32 -2.15
N ALA A 36 -10.87 5.58 -1.60
CA ALA A 36 -9.86 4.94 -2.41
C ALA A 36 -10.55 4.02 -3.44
N PRO A 37 -9.96 3.83 -4.64
CA PRO A 37 -10.53 2.93 -5.62
C PRO A 37 -10.71 1.53 -5.04
N THR A 38 -11.90 0.97 -5.16
CA THR A 38 -12.16 -0.44 -4.85
C THR A 38 -11.84 -1.35 -6.02
N VAL A 39 -11.64 -0.77 -7.21
CA VAL A 39 -11.26 -1.44 -8.45
C VAL A 39 -10.17 -0.64 -9.16
N VAL A 40 -9.14 -1.32 -9.67
CA VAL A 40 -8.01 -0.72 -10.41
C VAL A 40 -7.72 -1.51 -11.68
N SER A 41 -7.53 -0.83 -12.81
CA SER A 41 -7.09 -1.48 -14.06
C SER A 41 -5.60 -1.84 -13.98
N TYR A 42 -5.27 -3.08 -14.32
CA TYR A 42 -3.90 -3.57 -14.44
C TYR A 42 -3.71 -4.27 -15.78
N GLN A 43 -2.57 -4.04 -16.42
CA GLN A 43 -2.17 -4.67 -17.68
C GLN A 43 -0.78 -5.29 -17.52
N GLY A 44 -0.59 -6.47 -18.10
CA GLY A 44 0.66 -7.19 -18.02
C GLY A 44 0.98 -7.95 -19.30
N GLN A 45 2.18 -8.53 -19.32
CA GLN A 45 2.68 -9.36 -20.40
C GLN A 45 3.10 -10.74 -19.90
N VAL A 46 2.83 -11.77 -20.70
CA VAL A 46 3.22 -13.15 -20.46
C VAL A 46 3.93 -13.71 -21.68
N ARG A 47 5.03 -14.43 -21.41
CA ARG A 47 5.75 -15.24 -22.39
C ARG A 47 5.89 -16.67 -21.87
N VAL A 48 5.74 -17.64 -22.77
CA VAL A 48 5.97 -19.08 -22.50
C VAL A 48 7.01 -19.56 -23.49
N GLY A 49 8.11 -20.16 -23.01
CA GLY A 49 9.23 -20.55 -23.87
C GLY A 49 9.87 -19.38 -24.64
N GLY A 50 9.82 -18.16 -24.08
CA GLY A 50 10.34 -16.94 -24.71
C GLY A 50 9.41 -16.27 -25.72
N GLN A 51 8.33 -16.93 -26.13
CA GLN A 51 7.35 -16.42 -27.09
C GLN A 51 6.13 -15.81 -26.39
N PRO A 52 5.49 -14.77 -26.98
CA PRO A 52 4.26 -14.21 -26.42
C PRO A 52 3.16 -15.28 -26.37
N TYR A 53 2.55 -15.44 -25.20
CA TYR A 53 1.49 -16.44 -25.01
C TYR A 53 0.16 -15.95 -25.61
N THR A 54 -0.60 -16.85 -26.23
CA THR A 54 -1.98 -16.57 -26.67
C THR A 54 -2.87 -17.73 -26.26
N GLY A 55 -4.00 -17.43 -25.63
CA GLY A 55 -4.91 -18.41 -25.08
C GLY A 55 -5.50 -17.95 -23.75
N THR A 56 -6.16 -18.86 -23.05
CA THR A 56 -6.66 -18.61 -21.70
C THR A 56 -5.53 -18.74 -20.69
N GLY A 57 -5.25 -17.67 -19.95
CA GLY A 57 -4.30 -17.66 -18.85
C GLY A 57 -5.00 -17.71 -17.50
N TYR A 58 -4.39 -18.42 -16.55
CA TYR A 58 -4.83 -18.44 -15.16
C TYR A 58 -3.89 -17.60 -14.31
N PHE A 59 -4.43 -16.58 -13.67
CA PHE A 59 -3.66 -15.56 -12.98
C PHE A 59 -4.03 -15.49 -11.51
N LYS A 60 -3.03 -15.23 -10.68
CA LYS A 60 -3.20 -14.89 -9.27
C LYS A 60 -2.45 -13.59 -9.00
N PHE A 61 -2.99 -12.76 -8.13
CA PHE A 61 -2.49 -11.41 -7.89
C PHE A 61 -2.36 -11.14 -6.40
N ALA A 62 -1.27 -10.47 -6.04
CA ALA A 62 -1.10 -9.89 -4.72
C ALA A 62 -0.52 -8.47 -4.83
N VAL A 63 -0.83 -7.63 -3.84
CA VAL A 63 -0.11 -6.37 -3.62
C VAL A 63 0.85 -6.58 -2.47
N VAL A 64 2.13 -6.29 -2.69
CA VAL A 64 3.22 -6.52 -1.74
C VAL A 64 4.05 -5.25 -1.50
N ASP A 65 4.88 -5.27 -0.45
CA ASP A 65 5.93 -4.26 -0.22
C ASP A 65 7.08 -4.41 -1.22
N ALA A 66 8.03 -3.46 -1.21
CA ALA A 66 9.24 -3.49 -2.04
C ALA A 66 10.08 -4.78 -1.86
N GLY A 67 10.11 -5.32 -0.63
CA GLY A 67 10.81 -6.57 -0.32
C GLY A 67 10.04 -7.81 -0.77
N GLY A 68 8.76 -7.68 -1.09
CA GLY A 68 7.88 -8.78 -1.44
C GLY A 68 7.61 -9.75 -0.29
N ALA A 69 7.82 -9.31 0.94
CA ALA A 69 7.75 -10.09 2.18
C ALA A 69 6.46 -9.82 2.98
N THR A 70 5.71 -8.77 2.63
CA THR A 70 4.41 -8.44 3.23
C THR A 70 3.34 -8.42 2.15
N SER A 71 2.20 -9.08 2.39
CA SER A 71 1.01 -8.99 1.53
C SER A 71 0.03 -7.97 2.11
N PHE A 72 -0.35 -6.97 1.32
CA PHE A 72 -1.38 -5.98 1.67
C PHE A 72 -2.73 -6.32 1.07
N TRP A 73 -2.73 -7.12 0.00
CA TRP A 73 -3.93 -7.60 -0.67
C TRP A 73 -3.59 -8.84 -1.51
N SER A 74 -4.57 -9.69 -1.74
CA SER A 74 -4.54 -10.68 -2.82
C SER A 74 -5.93 -10.89 -3.37
N ASN A 75 -6.02 -11.38 -4.60
CA ASN A 75 -7.30 -11.52 -5.30
C ASN A 75 -8.34 -12.33 -4.52
N ASP A 76 -7.90 -13.27 -3.68
CA ASP A 76 -8.77 -14.13 -2.87
C ASP A 76 -8.59 -13.97 -1.35
N GLY A 77 -7.65 -13.12 -0.93
CA GLY A 77 -7.34 -12.85 0.49
C GLY A 77 -6.46 -13.90 1.17
N THR A 78 -5.93 -14.89 0.43
CA THR A 78 -5.17 -16.01 1.02
C THR A 78 -3.64 -15.79 1.03
N SER A 79 -3.14 -14.80 0.29
CA SER A 79 -1.70 -14.49 0.31
C SER A 79 -1.27 -13.96 1.68
N ALA A 80 -0.27 -14.60 2.27
CA ALA A 80 0.41 -14.15 3.47
C ALA A 80 1.92 -14.12 3.22
N GLY A 81 2.60 -13.08 3.68
CA GLY A 81 4.06 -12.97 3.51
C GLY A 81 4.53 -12.94 2.04
N GLY A 82 3.71 -12.41 1.13
CA GLY A 82 3.98 -12.37 -0.30
C GLY A 82 3.77 -13.70 -1.03
N SER A 83 3.11 -14.69 -0.40
CA SER A 83 2.87 -16.03 -0.96
C SER A 83 1.87 -16.01 -2.13
N GLU A 84 1.88 -17.09 -2.91
CA GLU A 84 0.90 -17.34 -3.96
C GLU A 84 -0.52 -17.44 -3.35
N PRO A 85 -1.53 -16.78 -3.95
CA PRO A 85 -2.94 -16.98 -3.63
C PRO A 85 -3.44 -18.40 -3.95
N THR A 86 -4.59 -18.79 -3.42
CA THR A 86 -5.16 -20.13 -3.63
C THR A 86 -5.97 -20.18 -4.94
N ALA A 87 -6.94 -19.28 -5.09
CA ALA A 87 -7.83 -19.18 -6.23
C ALA A 87 -7.20 -18.33 -7.34
N ALA A 88 -7.37 -18.79 -8.58
CA ALA A 88 -6.96 -18.06 -9.77
C ALA A 88 -8.15 -17.47 -10.52
N ILE A 89 -7.87 -16.47 -11.34
CA ILE A 89 -8.79 -15.84 -12.27
C ILE A 89 -8.40 -16.25 -13.69
N SER A 90 -9.39 -16.56 -14.51
CA SER A 90 -9.20 -16.88 -15.92
C SER A 90 -9.30 -15.60 -16.75
N LEU A 91 -8.28 -15.30 -17.55
CA LEU A 91 -8.22 -14.11 -18.42
C LEU A 91 -7.80 -14.50 -19.83
N PRO A 92 -8.37 -13.87 -20.88
CA PRO A 92 -7.84 -14.01 -22.23
C PRO A 92 -6.48 -13.32 -22.33
N VAL A 93 -5.52 -14.01 -22.96
CA VAL A 93 -4.20 -13.47 -23.31
C VAL A 93 -4.09 -13.44 -24.83
N THR A 94 -3.75 -12.29 -25.39
CA THR A 94 -3.56 -12.12 -26.83
C THR A 94 -2.20 -11.51 -27.10
N ASN A 95 -1.35 -12.23 -27.85
CA ASN A 95 0.01 -11.80 -28.17
C ASN A 95 0.81 -11.39 -26.90
N GLY A 96 0.65 -12.18 -25.84
CA GLY A 96 1.27 -11.98 -24.54
C GLY A 96 0.56 -10.97 -23.65
N LEU A 97 -0.37 -10.15 -24.15
CA LEU A 97 -1.02 -9.10 -23.37
C LEU A 97 -2.27 -9.62 -22.66
N PHE A 98 -2.43 -9.21 -21.40
CA PHE A 98 -3.66 -9.39 -20.63
C PHE A 98 -4.01 -8.10 -19.87
N SER A 99 -5.27 -7.96 -19.52
CA SER A 99 -5.79 -6.89 -18.69
C SER A 99 -6.78 -7.42 -17.67
N VAL A 100 -6.83 -6.81 -16.49
CA VAL A 100 -7.77 -7.16 -15.43
C VAL A 100 -8.19 -5.91 -14.65
N LEU A 101 -9.40 -5.93 -14.12
CA LEU A 101 -9.85 -5.00 -13.09
C LEU A 101 -9.60 -5.64 -11.73
N LEU A 102 -8.49 -5.30 -11.08
CA LEU A 102 -8.16 -5.77 -9.73
C LEU A 102 -9.21 -5.26 -8.75
N GLY A 103 -9.73 -6.13 -7.90
CA GLY A 103 -10.80 -5.84 -6.95
C GLY A 103 -12.22 -5.99 -7.50
N ASP A 104 -12.41 -6.31 -8.78
CA ASP A 104 -13.72 -6.61 -9.35
C ASP A 104 -14.20 -8.00 -8.92
N THR A 105 -15.06 -8.04 -7.90
CA THR A 105 -15.58 -9.29 -7.32
C THR A 105 -16.65 -9.97 -8.16
N SER A 106 -17.00 -9.43 -9.33
CA SER A 106 -17.82 -10.15 -10.32
C SER A 106 -17.03 -11.25 -11.05
N LEU A 107 -15.69 -11.18 -11.04
CA LEU A 107 -14.81 -12.18 -11.64
C LEU A 107 -14.64 -13.39 -10.73
N ALA A 108 -14.86 -14.59 -11.27
CA ALA A 108 -14.59 -15.83 -10.54
C ALA A 108 -13.11 -15.90 -10.10
N GLY A 109 -12.88 -16.23 -8.83
CA GLY A 109 -11.55 -16.24 -8.21
C GLY A 109 -11.09 -14.87 -7.68
N MET A 110 -11.85 -13.79 -7.90
CA MET A 110 -11.61 -12.49 -7.27
C MET A 110 -12.64 -12.26 -6.16
N THR A 111 -12.28 -12.57 -4.92
CA THR A 111 -13.20 -12.45 -3.78
C THR A 111 -12.95 -11.21 -2.94
N GLN A 112 -11.80 -10.55 -3.12
CA GLN A 112 -11.43 -9.37 -2.35
C GLN A 112 -11.49 -8.10 -3.21
N PRO A 113 -12.34 -7.11 -2.86
CA PRO A 113 -12.21 -5.76 -3.42
C PRO A 113 -10.90 -5.11 -2.95
N LEU A 114 -10.44 -4.08 -3.65
CA LEU A 114 -9.37 -3.23 -3.11
C LEU A 114 -9.94 -2.37 -1.98
N ALA A 115 -9.12 -2.16 -0.95
CA ALA A 115 -9.44 -1.31 0.18
C ALA A 115 -8.46 -0.14 0.27
N ALA A 116 -8.87 0.94 0.94
CA ALA A 116 -8.01 2.13 1.11
C ALA A 116 -6.65 1.80 1.78
N THR A 117 -6.62 0.79 2.65
CA THR A 117 -5.41 0.32 3.32
C THR A 117 -4.34 -0.20 2.37
N VAL A 118 -4.72 -0.70 1.20
CA VAL A 118 -3.78 -1.16 0.17
C VAL A 118 -2.91 -0.02 -0.35
N PHE A 119 -3.45 1.21 -0.35
CA PHE A 119 -2.82 2.41 -0.88
C PHE A 119 -2.29 3.35 0.21
N ALA A 120 -2.30 2.93 1.47
CA ALA A 120 -2.00 3.82 2.59
C ALA A 120 -0.54 4.28 2.65
N ASP A 121 0.39 3.47 2.15
CA ASP A 121 1.82 3.81 2.11
C ASP A 121 2.37 3.81 0.68
N SER A 122 3.52 4.46 0.51
CA SER A 122 4.36 4.31 -0.68
C SER A 122 4.93 2.90 -0.81
N GLU A 123 5.43 2.54 -1.99
CA GLU A 123 6.06 1.24 -2.28
C GLU A 123 5.09 0.06 -2.18
N ARG A 124 4.16 0.03 -3.14
CA ARG A 124 3.24 -1.08 -3.38
C ARG A 124 3.48 -1.62 -4.77
N TYR A 125 3.64 -2.93 -4.87
CA TYR A 125 3.91 -3.61 -6.13
C TYR A 125 2.90 -4.73 -6.35
N VAL A 126 2.43 -4.87 -7.58
CA VAL A 126 1.61 -5.99 -8.03
C VAL A 126 2.54 -7.16 -8.33
N ARG A 127 2.35 -8.23 -7.57
CA ARG A 127 2.93 -9.54 -7.83
C ARG A 127 1.93 -10.41 -8.57
N VAL A 128 2.41 -11.09 -9.61
CA VAL A 128 1.57 -11.92 -10.50
C VAL A 128 2.12 -13.33 -10.55
N TRP A 129 1.23 -14.31 -10.46
CA TRP A 129 1.51 -15.69 -10.85
C TRP A 129 0.68 -16.04 -12.08
N PHE A 130 1.29 -16.80 -12.99
CA PHE A 130 0.67 -17.22 -14.24
C PHE A 130 0.76 -18.74 -14.40
N SER A 131 -0.30 -19.34 -14.92
CA SER A 131 -0.35 -20.71 -15.39
C SER A 131 -1.09 -20.77 -16.73
N ALA A 132 -0.63 -21.62 -17.66
CA ALA A 132 -1.34 -21.90 -18.91
C ALA A 132 -2.34 -23.07 -18.77
N ASP A 133 -2.22 -23.87 -17.71
CA ASP A 133 -2.98 -25.12 -17.52
C ASP A 133 -3.79 -25.17 -16.22
N SER A 134 -3.72 -24.12 -15.39
CA SER A 134 -4.29 -24.01 -14.05
C SER A 134 -3.72 -24.96 -12.99
N VAL A 135 -2.67 -25.71 -13.32
CA VAL A 135 -2.05 -26.71 -12.44
C VAL A 135 -0.77 -26.16 -11.81
N ALA A 136 0.17 -25.71 -12.65
CA ALA A 136 1.46 -25.20 -12.20
C ALA A 136 1.56 -23.69 -12.43
N TYR A 137 1.84 -22.93 -11.37
CA TYR A 137 1.94 -21.48 -11.42
C TYR A 137 3.40 -21.03 -11.33
N THR A 138 3.76 -20.07 -12.17
CA THR A 138 5.07 -19.41 -12.14
C THR A 138 4.89 -17.94 -11.77
N ARG A 139 5.64 -17.45 -10.79
CA ARG A 139 5.69 -16.02 -10.46
C ARG A 139 6.36 -15.25 -11.59
N LEU A 140 5.67 -14.24 -12.11
CA LEU A 140 6.23 -13.30 -13.08
C LEU A 140 7.08 -12.26 -12.34
N ALA A 141 8.28 -12.01 -12.83
CA ALA A 141 9.21 -11.04 -12.26
C ALA A 141 9.58 -9.95 -13.30
N PRO A 142 9.87 -8.72 -12.85
CA PRO A 142 9.76 -8.23 -11.48
C PRO A 142 8.29 -7.97 -11.08
N ASP A 143 8.05 -7.78 -9.78
CA ASP A 143 6.80 -7.17 -9.30
C ASP A 143 6.71 -5.72 -9.82
N ARG A 144 5.50 -5.20 -10.09
CA ARG A 144 5.29 -3.95 -10.86
C ARG A 144 4.42 -2.93 -10.18
#